data_AF-A0A972DF50-F1
#
_entry.id   AF-A0A972DF50-F1
#
_cell.length_a   1.000
_cell.length_b   1.000
_cell.length_c   1.000
_cell.angle_alpha   90.00
_cell.angle_beta   90.00
_cell.angle_gamma   90.00
#
_symmetry.space_group_name_H-M   'P 1'
#
loop_
_entity.id
_entity.type
_entity.pdbx_description
1 polymer ?
#
loop_
_entity_poly.entity_id
_entity_poly.type
_entity_poly.pdbx_seq_one_letter_code
_entity_poly.pdbx_strand_id
1 'polypeptide(L)'
;MPLGNYIRATEVKNIVPVKNGAVTVECAGGKVIENIKPRRLFPLTEKTRHINFIDNEGEEVFILDDMKDLNKESKQTLAAALDRYYVIPKIKRILSIKEEYHIFTWTVVTDKGTTSFDVKDPNVNIKSYGNGYIVVNDINDNRYEIQNYKALDPLSQRLLEEQL
;
A
#
# COMPACT_ATOMS: atom_id res chain seq x y z
N MET A 1 -10.59 18.38 -17.72
CA MET A 1 -10.74 17.12 -16.97
C MET A 1 -12.02 16.47 -17.45
N PRO A 2 -12.00 15.28 -18.07
CA PRO A 2 -13.23 14.54 -18.30
C PRO A 2 -13.78 14.15 -16.93
N LEU A 3 -15.09 14.32 -16.73
CA LEU A 3 -15.79 13.85 -15.54
C LEU A 3 -15.64 12.33 -15.51
N GLY A 4 -14.76 11.82 -14.63
CA GLY A 4 -14.54 10.39 -14.43
C GLY A 4 -15.85 9.68 -14.08
N ASN A 5 -15.91 8.36 -14.31
CA ASN A 5 -17.05 7.53 -13.92
C ASN A 5 -17.19 7.55 -12.39
N TYR A 6 -17.94 8.50 -11.84
CA TYR A 6 -18.29 8.51 -10.42
C TYR A 6 -19.42 7.53 -10.16
N ILE A 7 -19.23 6.64 -9.17
CA ILE A 7 -20.28 5.74 -8.69
C ILE A 7 -20.58 6.00 -7.22
N ARG A 8 -21.84 5.81 -6.83
CA ARG A 8 -22.30 5.86 -5.45
C ARG A 8 -22.18 4.49 -4.80
N ALA A 9 -22.08 4.47 -3.47
CA ALA A 9 -22.11 3.22 -2.71
C ALA A 9 -23.36 2.36 -2.98
N THR A 10 -24.50 2.99 -3.30
CA THR A 10 -25.74 2.30 -3.68
C THR A 10 -25.64 1.51 -4.98
N GLU A 11 -24.67 1.85 -5.83
CA GLU A 11 -24.41 1.15 -7.09
C GLU A 11 -23.44 -0.02 -6.90
N VAL A 12 -22.87 -0.17 -5.71
CA VAL A 12 -21.97 -1.27 -5.33
C VAL A 12 -22.76 -2.32 -4.56
N LYS A 13 -22.80 -3.53 -5.09
CA LYS A 13 -23.38 -4.70 -4.44
C LYS A 13 -22.40 -5.32 -3.46
N ASN A 14 -21.16 -5.56 -3.88
CA ASN A 14 -20.12 -6.12 -3.02
C ASN A 14 -18.70 -5.74 -3.45
N ILE A 15 -17.76 -5.79 -2.51
CA ILE A 15 -16.32 -5.62 -2.74
C ILE A 15 -15.60 -6.79 -2.06
N VAL A 16 -14.89 -7.59 -2.86
CA VAL A 16 -14.21 -8.81 -2.43
C VAL A 16 -12.69 -8.62 -2.53
N PRO A 17 -11.90 -9.02 -1.51
CA PRO A 17 -10.45 -8.86 -1.55
C PRO A 17 -9.79 -9.77 -2.58
N VAL A 18 -8.73 -9.25 -3.20
CA VAL A 18 -7.80 -9.98 -4.08
C VAL A 18 -6.38 -9.86 -3.49
N LYS A 19 -5.39 -10.51 -4.11
CA LYS A 19 -3.98 -10.41 -3.71
C LYS A 19 -3.47 -8.97 -3.81
N ASN A 20 -2.46 -8.64 -3.01
CA ASN A 20 -1.70 -7.38 -3.07
C ASN A 20 -2.53 -6.10 -2.93
N GLY A 21 -3.66 -6.14 -2.22
CA GLY A 21 -4.50 -4.97 -1.98
C GLY A 21 -5.43 -4.59 -3.15
N ALA A 22 -5.45 -5.40 -4.21
CA ALA A 22 -6.48 -5.31 -5.24
C ALA A 22 -7.82 -5.87 -4.72
N VAL A 23 -8.91 -5.53 -5.39
CA VAL A 23 -10.26 -6.00 -5.08
C VAL A 23 -11.04 -6.29 -6.36
N THR A 24 -12.12 -7.07 -6.21
CA THR A 24 -13.18 -7.22 -7.21
C THR A 24 -14.41 -6.48 -6.73
N VAL A 25 -15.02 -5.68 -7.60
CA VAL A 25 -16.23 -4.91 -7.32
C VAL A 25 -17.39 -5.45 -8.14
N GLU A 26 -18.43 -5.91 -7.44
CA GLU A 26 -19.72 -6.26 -8.03
C GLU A 26 -20.63 -5.04 -7.96
N CYS A 27 -21.09 -4.55 -9.12
CA CYS A 27 -22.08 -3.49 -9.21
C CYS A 27 -23.51 -4.05 -9.08
N ALA A 28 -24.46 -3.22 -8.63
CA ALA A 28 -25.88 -3.58 -8.50
C ALA A 28 -26.51 -4.04 -9.84
N GLY A 29 -26.01 -3.54 -10.98
CA GLY A 29 -26.44 -3.95 -12.32
C GLY A 29 -25.82 -5.26 -12.84
N GLY A 30 -25.10 -6.01 -11.99
CA GLY A 30 -24.48 -7.30 -12.36
C GLY A 30 -23.14 -7.20 -13.07
N LYS A 31 -22.66 -5.99 -13.39
CA LYS A 31 -21.28 -5.76 -13.87
C LYS A 31 -20.29 -6.13 -12.76
N VAL A 32 -19.29 -6.93 -13.10
CA VAL A 32 -18.18 -7.29 -12.21
C VAL A 32 -16.90 -6.69 -12.77
N ILE A 33 -16.13 -6.01 -11.92
CA ILE A 33 -14.86 -5.39 -12.29
C ILE A 33 -13.78 -5.99 -11.40
N GLU A 34 -12.84 -6.70 -11.99
CA GLU A 34 -11.86 -7.51 -11.28
C GLU A 34 -10.49 -6.86 -11.21
N ASN A 35 -9.73 -7.19 -10.17
CA ASN A 35 -8.31 -6.88 -10.03
C ASN A 35 -7.98 -5.36 -10.12
N ILE A 36 -8.83 -4.53 -9.52
CA ILE A 36 -8.65 -3.07 -9.44
C ILE A 36 -8.11 -2.66 -8.07
N LYS A 37 -7.34 -1.57 -8.02
CA LYS A 37 -6.68 -1.11 -6.78
C LYS A 37 -7.31 0.21 -6.30
N PRO A 38 -7.75 0.28 -5.03
CA PRO A 38 -8.28 1.51 -4.48
C PRO A 38 -7.18 2.48 -4.04
N ARG A 39 -7.34 3.76 -4.36
CA ARG A 39 -6.50 4.88 -3.91
C ARG A 39 -7.39 6.06 -3.51
N ARG A 40 -7.12 6.69 -2.36
CA ARG A 40 -7.70 7.98 -1.98
C ARG A 40 -7.23 9.08 -2.92
N LEU A 41 -8.17 9.80 -3.51
CA LEU A 41 -7.91 11.12 -4.06
C LEU A 41 -7.87 12.16 -2.93
N PHE A 42 -7.36 13.34 -3.25
CA PHE A 42 -7.28 14.48 -2.34
C PHE A 42 -8.67 14.91 -1.84
N PRO A 43 -8.83 15.44 -0.61
CA PRO A 43 -7.81 15.66 0.42
C PRO A 43 -7.66 14.46 1.38
N LEU A 44 -6.44 14.26 1.91
CA LEU A 44 -6.11 13.20 2.89
C LEU A 44 -6.92 13.28 4.20
N THR A 45 -7.58 14.41 4.45
CA THR A 45 -8.50 14.61 5.59
C THR A 45 -9.82 13.87 5.42
N GLU A 46 -10.30 13.66 4.18
CA GLU A 46 -11.54 12.95 3.89
C GLU A 46 -11.28 11.48 3.53
N LYS A 47 -10.83 10.70 4.52
CA LYS A 47 -10.34 9.32 4.33
C LYS A 47 -11.35 8.32 3.73
N THR A 48 -12.64 8.66 3.70
CA THR A 48 -13.70 7.79 3.17
C THR A 48 -14.21 8.23 1.81
N ARG A 49 -13.82 9.41 1.32
CA ARG A 49 -14.38 9.99 0.10
C ARG A 49 -13.40 9.94 -1.06
N HIS A 50 -13.96 10.01 -2.26
CA HIS A 50 -13.22 10.10 -3.51
C HIS A 50 -12.17 8.98 -3.65
N ILE A 51 -12.62 7.73 -3.51
CA ILE A 51 -11.76 6.56 -3.66
C ILE A 51 -11.69 6.22 -5.15
N ASN A 52 -10.57 6.54 -5.78
CA ASN A 52 -10.26 6.15 -7.16
C ASN A 52 -9.91 4.67 -7.21
N PHE A 53 -10.49 3.95 -8.16
CA PHE A 53 -10.13 2.59 -8.49
C PHE A 53 -9.41 2.57 -9.83
N ILE A 54 -8.17 2.12 -9.81
CA ILE A 54 -7.31 2.02 -10.99
C ILE A 54 -7.09 0.57 -11.40
N ASP A 55 -6.85 0.34 -12.68
CA ASP A 55 -6.48 -0.98 -13.20
C ASP A 55 -4.98 -1.29 -13.01
N ASN A 56 -4.48 -2.33 -13.68
CA ASN A 56 -3.07 -2.73 -13.61
C ASN A 56 -2.13 -1.84 -14.42
N GLU A 57 -2.65 -1.08 -15.39
CA GLU A 57 -1.90 -0.09 -16.16
C GLU A 57 -1.86 1.26 -15.44
N GLY A 58 -2.67 1.41 -14.38
CA GLY A 58 -2.76 2.63 -13.56
C GLY A 58 -3.85 3.59 -14.02
N GLU A 59 -4.65 3.18 -15.01
CA GLU A 59 -5.73 3.98 -15.56
C GLU A 59 -6.96 3.93 -14.65
N GLU A 60 -7.64 5.08 -14.53
CA GLU A 60 -8.85 5.21 -13.72
C GLU A 60 -10.01 4.43 -14.33
N VAL A 61 -10.58 3.52 -13.54
CA VAL A 61 -11.78 2.77 -13.91
C VAL A 61 -13.03 3.53 -13.45
N PHE A 62 -13.05 3.95 -12.19
CA PHE A 62 -14.13 4.75 -11.58
C PHE A 62 -13.69 5.37 -10.26
N ILE A 63 -14.47 6.34 -9.77
CA ILE A 63 -14.32 6.94 -8.45
C ILE A 63 -15.55 6.63 -7.59
N LEU A 64 -15.35 6.04 -6.42
CA LEU A 64 -16.39 5.89 -5.41
C LEU A 64 -16.49 7.19 -4.59
N ASP A 65 -17.68 7.79 -4.55
CA ASP A 65 -17.91 9.08 -3.86
C ASP A 65 -17.67 8.97 -2.34
N ASP A 66 -18.30 7.99 -1.67
CA ASP A 66 -18.11 7.78 -0.23
C ASP A 66 -18.28 6.30 0.13
N MET A 67 -17.26 5.71 0.78
CA MET A 67 -17.32 4.33 1.25
C MET A 67 -18.16 4.16 2.53
N LYS A 68 -18.62 5.24 3.16
CA LYS A 68 -19.40 5.15 4.40
C LYS A 68 -20.74 4.42 4.22
N ASP A 69 -21.31 4.48 3.03
CA ASP A 69 -22.64 3.92 2.73
C ASP A 69 -22.56 2.51 2.12
N LEU A 70 -21.35 1.94 2.02
CA LEU A 70 -21.18 0.54 1.64
C LEU A 70 -21.68 -0.40 2.73
N ASN A 71 -22.05 -1.62 2.33
CA ASN A 71 -22.29 -2.71 3.26
C ASN A 71 -21.04 -2.99 4.12
N LYS A 72 -21.25 -3.61 5.30
CA LYS A 72 -20.20 -3.80 6.32
C LYS A 72 -18.97 -4.54 5.78
N GLU A 73 -19.18 -5.62 5.02
CA GLU A 73 -18.11 -6.46 4.48
C GLU A 73 -17.29 -5.69 3.44
N SER A 74 -17.96 -5.02 2.50
CA SER A 74 -17.31 -4.17 1.49
C SER A 74 -16.52 -3.02 2.09
N LYS A 75 -17.06 -2.36 3.12
CA LYS A 75 -16.36 -1.32 3.86
C LYS A 75 -15.09 -1.87 4.53
N GLN A 76 -15.16 -3.05 5.14
CA GLN A 76 -14.00 -3.71 5.77
C GLN A 76 -12.93 -4.08 4.73
N THR A 77 -13.34 -4.69 3.62
CA THR A 77 -12.44 -5.04 2.52
C THR A 77 -11.73 -3.81 1.97
N LEU A 78 -12.49 -2.75 1.68
CA LEU A 78 -11.94 -1.51 1.12
C LEU A 78 -11.02 -0.80 2.12
N ALA A 79 -11.39 -0.75 3.40
CA ALA A 79 -10.54 -0.17 4.45
C ALA A 79 -9.22 -0.94 4.58
N ALA A 80 -9.27 -2.27 4.59
CA ALA A 80 -8.07 -3.11 4.64
C ALA A 80 -7.18 -2.96 3.40
N ALA A 81 -7.77 -2.77 2.22
CA ALA A 81 -7.04 -2.49 1.00
C ALA A 81 -6.37 -1.11 1.05
N LEU A 82 -7.10 -0.07 1.46
CA LEU A 82 -6.57 1.28 1.63
C LEU A 82 -5.49 1.35 2.72
N ASP A 83 -5.66 0.66 3.84
CA ASP A 83 -4.68 0.67 4.94
C ASP A 83 -3.31 0.10 4.53
N ARG A 84 -3.25 -0.73 3.48
CA ARG A 84 -1.98 -1.18 2.90
C ARG A 84 -1.19 -0.07 2.22
N TYR A 85 -1.88 0.94 1.68
CA TYR A 85 -1.24 2.07 0.98
C TYR A 85 -0.99 3.26 1.91
N TYR A 86 -1.90 3.52 2.85
CA TYR A 86 -1.93 4.77 3.62
C TYR A 86 -1.44 4.64 5.06
N VAL A 87 -1.09 3.43 5.51
CA VAL A 87 -0.37 3.22 6.76
C VAL A 87 1.05 2.78 6.41
N ILE A 88 2.03 3.55 6.87
CA ILE A 88 3.46 3.26 6.69
C ILE A 88 3.80 1.99 7.49
N PRO A 89 4.13 0.85 6.84
CA PRO A 89 4.40 -0.39 7.56
C PRO A 89 5.68 -0.29 8.40
N LYS A 90 5.64 -0.84 9.61
CA LYS A 90 6.78 -0.83 10.53
C LYS A 90 7.56 -2.13 10.40
N ILE A 91 8.74 -2.07 9.82
CA ILE A 91 9.67 -3.19 9.71
C ILE A 91 10.08 -3.63 11.12
N LYS A 92 9.89 -4.92 11.40
CA LYS A 92 10.23 -5.58 12.67
C LYS A 92 11.43 -6.49 12.54
N ARG A 93 11.66 -7.07 11.36
CA ARG A 93 12.80 -7.93 11.02
C ARG A 93 13.09 -7.84 9.52
N ILE A 94 14.37 -7.88 9.16
CA ILE A 94 14.85 -8.00 7.78
C ILE A 94 15.31 -9.44 7.61
N LEU A 95 14.67 -10.17 6.70
CA LEU A 95 14.96 -11.58 6.45
C LEU A 95 16.11 -11.73 5.45
N SER A 96 16.12 -10.89 4.40
CA SER A 96 17.20 -10.83 3.42
C SER A 96 17.15 -9.52 2.64
N ILE A 97 18.31 -9.11 2.13
CA ILE A 97 18.44 -8.08 1.09
C ILE A 97 19.29 -8.70 -0.03
N LYS A 98 18.79 -8.68 -1.26
CA LYS A 98 19.50 -9.23 -2.42
C LYS A 98 19.68 -8.14 -3.48
N GLU A 99 20.87 -8.00 -4.01
CA GLU A 99 21.15 -7.06 -5.10
C GLU A 99 21.16 -7.77 -6.45
N GLU A 100 20.35 -7.28 -7.39
CA GLU A 100 20.39 -7.65 -8.80
C GLU A 100 20.28 -6.40 -9.66
N TYR A 101 21.25 -6.14 -10.54
CA TYR A 101 21.27 -4.96 -11.43
C TYR A 101 21.04 -3.62 -10.71
N HIS A 102 21.69 -3.44 -9.54
CA HIS A 102 21.53 -2.26 -8.67
C HIS A 102 20.11 -2.03 -8.11
N ILE A 103 19.29 -3.08 -8.11
CA ILE A 103 18.01 -3.12 -7.43
C ILE A 103 18.18 -4.02 -6.20
N PHE A 104 17.85 -3.49 -5.03
CA PHE A 104 17.96 -4.18 -3.76
C PHE A 104 16.56 -4.69 -3.38
N THR A 105 16.34 -6.00 -3.52
CA THR A 105 15.10 -6.65 -3.10
C THR A 105 15.16 -6.99 -1.62
N TRP A 106 14.35 -6.28 -0.84
CA TRP A 106 14.18 -6.51 0.58
C TRP A 106 13.09 -7.54 0.81
N THR A 107 13.30 -8.47 1.72
CA THR A 107 12.26 -9.35 2.25
C THR A 107 12.19 -9.15 3.75
N VAL A 108 11.05 -8.68 4.25
CA VAL A 108 10.91 -8.19 5.63
C VAL A 108 9.67 -8.73 6.31
N VAL A 109 9.71 -8.76 7.64
CA VAL A 109 8.52 -8.91 8.49
C VAL A 109 8.12 -7.52 8.98
N THR A 110 6.88 -7.13 8.73
CA THR A 110 6.29 -5.87 9.24
C THR A 110 5.21 -6.14 10.26
N ASP A 111 4.71 -5.09 10.91
CA ASP A 111 3.49 -5.15 11.74
C ASP A 111 2.21 -5.48 10.93
N LYS A 112 2.30 -5.55 9.60
CA LYS A 112 1.21 -5.94 8.68
C LYS A 112 1.46 -7.29 8.01
N GLY A 113 2.49 -8.03 8.42
CA GLY A 113 2.88 -9.32 7.86
C GLY A 113 4.16 -9.25 7.02
N THR A 114 4.50 -10.38 6.42
CA THR A 114 5.70 -10.54 5.59
C THR A 114 5.46 -9.98 4.19
N THR A 115 6.43 -9.22 3.67
CA THR A 115 6.36 -8.63 2.33
C THR A 115 7.76 -8.47 1.73
N SER A 116 7.81 -8.29 0.41
CA SER A 116 9.03 -7.99 -0.32
C SER A 116 8.82 -6.77 -1.18
N PHE A 117 9.83 -5.90 -1.25
CA PHE A 117 9.82 -4.66 -2.02
C PHE A 117 11.22 -4.35 -2.53
N ASP A 118 11.30 -3.54 -3.58
CA ASP A 118 12.54 -3.21 -4.25
C ASP A 118 12.96 -1.78 -3.96
N VAL A 119 14.22 -1.59 -3.60
CA VAL A 119 14.83 -0.27 -3.37
C VAL A 119 15.88 -0.04 -4.44
N LYS A 120 15.82 1.12 -5.10
CA LYS A 120 16.90 1.62 -5.97
C LYS A 120 17.68 2.69 -5.23
N ASP A 121 18.97 2.80 -5.50
CA ASP A 121 19.86 3.81 -4.90
C ASP A 121 19.65 3.98 -3.38
N PRO A 122 20.15 3.04 -2.56
CA PRO A 122 19.99 3.06 -1.10
C PRO A 122 20.37 4.39 -0.45
N ASN A 123 21.40 5.09 -0.96
CA ASN A 123 21.85 6.38 -0.43
C ASN A 123 20.76 7.47 -0.51
N VAL A 124 19.89 7.39 -1.51
CA VAL A 124 18.78 8.32 -1.70
C VAL A 124 17.53 7.83 -0.96
N ASN A 125 17.25 6.53 -1.01
CA ASN A 125 15.97 5.97 -0.58
C ASN A 125 15.95 5.38 0.84
N ILE A 126 17.10 5.31 1.51
CA ILE A 126 17.21 4.93 2.92
C ILE A 126 17.72 6.13 3.69
N LYS A 127 16.91 6.63 4.61
CA LYS A 127 17.23 7.81 5.43
C LYS A 127 17.20 7.46 6.90
N SER A 128 18.36 7.55 7.53
CA SER A 128 18.52 7.49 8.98
C SER A 128 18.23 8.84 9.61
N TYR A 129 17.44 8.80 10.68
CA TYR A 129 17.14 9.92 11.55
C TYR A 129 17.66 9.62 12.96
N GLY A 130 17.67 10.63 13.83
CA GLY A 130 18.07 10.47 15.23
C GLY A 130 17.29 9.35 15.95
N ASN A 131 17.88 8.82 17.03
CA ASN A 131 17.31 7.75 17.87
C ASN A 131 17.12 6.39 17.16
N GLY A 132 17.77 6.20 16.02
CA GLY A 132 17.72 4.95 15.27
C GLY A 132 16.44 4.75 14.46
N TYR A 133 15.67 5.81 14.24
CA TYR A 133 14.53 5.80 13.33
C TYR A 133 15.04 5.83 11.89
N ILE A 134 14.57 4.94 11.03
CA ILE A 134 14.97 4.85 9.62
C ILE A 134 13.73 4.78 8.75
N VAL A 135 13.76 5.50 7.64
CA VAL A 135 12.75 5.45 6.58
C VAL A 135 13.35 4.80 5.36
N VAL A 136 12.61 3.88 4.75
CA VAL A 136 12.97 3.21 3.50
C VAL A 136 11.85 3.47 2.49
N ASN A 137 12.19 3.99 1.31
CA ASN A 137 11.26 4.14 0.20
C ASN A 137 11.55 3.09 -0.86
N ASP A 138 10.52 2.44 -1.38
CA ASP A 138 10.64 1.50 -2.50
C ASP A 138 10.52 2.21 -3.86
N ILE A 139 10.71 1.47 -4.96
CA ILE A 139 10.59 1.99 -6.34
C ILE A 139 9.18 2.48 -6.72
N ASN A 140 8.16 2.17 -5.92
CA ASN A 140 6.76 2.53 -6.14
C ASN A 140 6.31 3.66 -5.18
N ASP A 141 7.27 4.35 -4.55
CA ASP A 141 7.04 5.38 -3.52
C ASP A 141 6.31 4.86 -2.27
N ASN A 142 6.31 3.55 -2.01
CA ASN A 142 5.85 3.01 -0.74
C ASN A 142 6.88 3.30 0.33
N ARG A 143 6.41 3.83 1.46
CA ARG A 143 7.25 4.14 2.60
C ARG A 143 7.17 3.04 3.65
N TYR A 144 8.32 2.66 4.19
CA TYR A 144 8.49 1.75 5.31
C TYR A 144 9.28 2.42 6.42
N GLU A 145 9.06 1.97 7.65
CA GLU A 145 9.74 2.53 8.82
C GLU A 145 10.37 1.47 9.71
N ILE A 146 11.59 1.74 10.16
CA ILE A 146 12.22 1.07 11.29
C ILE A 146 12.19 2.06 12.44
N GLN A 147 11.39 1.78 13.47
CA GLN A 147 11.16 2.71 14.59
C GLN A 147 12.42 2.92 15.45
N ASN A 148 13.20 1.85 15.63
CA ASN A 148 14.49 1.87 16.32
C ASN A 148 15.32 0.70 15.80
N TYR A 149 16.31 0.96 14.94
CA TYR A 149 17.12 -0.11 14.34
C TYR A 149 17.95 -0.88 15.38
N LYS A 150 18.32 -0.23 16.49
CA LYS A 150 19.06 -0.87 17.59
C LYS A 150 18.22 -1.91 18.33
N ALA A 151 16.89 -1.88 18.16
CA ALA A 151 15.98 -2.86 18.73
C ALA A 151 15.68 -4.04 17.78
N LEU A 152 16.23 -4.02 16.56
CA LEU A 152 16.10 -5.15 15.63
C LEU A 152 17.02 -6.31 16.06
N ASP A 153 16.77 -7.50 15.53
CA ASP A 153 17.66 -8.64 15.74
C ASP A 153 19.03 -8.43 15.05
N PRO A 154 20.11 -9.11 15.50
CA PRO A 154 21.46 -8.87 14.98
C PRO A 154 21.62 -9.05 13.47
N LEU A 155 20.90 -10.00 12.86
CA LEU A 155 20.94 -10.19 11.40
C LEU A 155 20.34 -8.97 10.69
N SER A 156 19.19 -8.50 11.18
CA SER A 156 18.55 -7.31 10.65
C SER A 156 19.44 -6.07 10.76
N GLN A 157 20.12 -5.87 11.89
CA GLN A 157 21.04 -4.75 12.09
C GLN A 157 22.18 -4.80 11.07
N ARG A 158 22.83 -5.96 10.94
CA ARG A 158 23.94 -6.14 9.98
C ARG A 158 23.49 -5.87 8.54
N LEU A 159 22.38 -6.46 8.10
CA LEU A 159 21.88 -6.28 6.73
C LEU A 159 21.55 -4.82 6.43
N LEU A 160 20.98 -4.11 7.41
CA LEU A 160 20.66 -2.69 7.28
C LEU A 160 21.92 -1.82 7.24
N GLU A 161 22.93 -2.10 8.08
CA GLU A 161 24.20 -1.37 8.13
C GLU A 161 24.96 -1.45 6.80
N GLU A 162 24.81 -2.54 6.04
CA GLU A 162 25.37 -2.68 4.69
C GLU A 162 24.70 -1.74 3.65
N GLN A 163 23.59 -1.07 4.01
CA GLN A 163 22.81 -0.19 3.12
C GLN A 163 22.83 1.30 3.52
N LEU A 164 23.45 1.63 4.66
CA LEU A 164 23.54 2.99 5.23
C LEU A 164 24.91 3.62 4.93
#